data_AF-A0A6H1WU42-F1
#
_entry.id   AF-A0A6H1WU42-F1
#
_cell.length_a   1.000
_cell.length_b   1.000
_cell.length_c   1.000
_cell.angle_alpha   90.00
_cell.angle_beta   90.00
_cell.angle_gamma   90.00
#
_symmetry.space_group_name_H-M   'P 1'
#
loop_
_entity.id
_entity.type
_entity.pdbx_description
1 polymer ?
#
loop_
_entity_poly.entity_id
_entity_poly.type
_entity_poly.pdbx_seq_one_letter_code
_entity_poly.pdbx_strand_id
1 'polypeptide(L)'
;MRLKGFFLGAVLFLFLALPLWALDPNRASVEELAALPGIGRGLARRIVEYRRQHGPFRSPEDLLKVKGIGPRRLERLRPYLEFPESPPSGMKVSAGEASPAPGRSYIYRWVDEKGVVHFTEFPEEIPPRFRSRAERIPFPAGSPRAEAPPAPSPETPGPAREPSRPKTDILGRDLKWYREEVLRLVKERDRLRRQIEENRQAMRLLHGGSPIARRGTRTEYGIKLGQGPILRRWAEYKRLRRINQELEKRLSEVEYRLRKGLYREALRTYAPEEVLRYLKEVRKRLK
;
A
#
# COMPACT_ATOMS: atom_id res chain seq x y z
N MET A 1 9.70 -64.94 15.60
CA MET A 1 10.65 -64.87 14.47
C MET A 1 10.19 -63.79 13.48
N ARG A 2 11.07 -62.79 13.24
CA ARG A 2 11.21 -61.90 12.06
C ARG A 2 9.94 -61.18 11.57
N LEU A 3 9.67 -59.92 11.93
CA LEU A 3 10.33 -58.66 11.54
C LEU A 3 10.64 -58.52 10.03
N LYS A 4 9.89 -57.62 9.36
CA LYS A 4 10.21 -56.69 8.24
C LYS A 4 8.88 -56.27 7.59
N GLY A 5 8.52 -55.00 7.40
CA GLY A 5 9.30 -53.76 7.44
C GLY A 5 8.43 -52.54 7.78
N PHE A 6 9.13 -51.59 8.40
CA PHE A 6 8.69 -50.28 8.85
C PHE A 6 9.50 -49.29 8.03
N PHE A 7 8.91 -48.59 7.07
CA PHE A 7 9.46 -47.45 6.31
C PHE A 7 8.25 -46.85 5.58
N LEU A 8 7.86 -45.58 5.66
CA LEU A 8 8.48 -44.36 6.18
C LEU A 8 7.29 -43.38 6.32
N GLY A 9 6.96 -42.86 7.50
CA GLY A 9 7.60 -41.66 8.02
C GLY A 9 6.91 -40.40 7.50
N ALA A 10 6.03 -39.84 8.32
CA ALA A 10 5.94 -38.39 8.54
C ALA A 10 5.70 -37.49 7.29
N VAL A 11 4.44 -37.31 6.88
CA VAL A 11 3.98 -36.03 6.28
C VAL A 11 3.49 -35.09 7.39
N LEU A 12 4.24 -35.08 8.49
CA LEU A 12 4.18 -34.17 9.61
C LEU A 12 5.65 -33.83 9.86
N PHE A 13 6.03 -32.55 9.87
CA PHE A 13 7.42 -32.08 9.94
C PHE A 13 8.23 -32.07 8.62
N LEU A 14 7.73 -31.39 7.59
CA LEU A 14 8.60 -30.51 6.78
C LEU A 14 8.47 -29.06 7.28
N PHE A 15 8.57 -28.89 8.60
CA PHE A 15 8.80 -27.63 9.31
C PHE A 15 10.24 -27.57 9.81
N LEU A 16 11.13 -28.28 9.12
CA LEU A 16 12.57 -28.29 9.40
C LEU A 16 13.32 -27.86 8.14
N ALA A 17 13.00 -26.67 7.64
CA ALA A 17 13.97 -25.87 6.92
C ALA A 17 14.21 -24.66 7.82
N LEU A 18 15.38 -24.67 8.48
CA LEU A 18 15.97 -23.50 9.13
C LEU A 18 15.68 -22.25 8.29
N PRO A 19 15.16 -21.16 8.86
CA PRO A 19 14.96 -19.95 8.09
C PRO A 19 16.34 -19.40 7.72
N LEU A 20 16.82 -19.71 6.52
CA LEU A 20 17.98 -19.05 5.89
C LEU A 20 17.66 -17.61 5.46
N TRP A 21 16.65 -16.99 6.06
CA TRP A 21 16.24 -15.63 5.75
C TRP A 21 16.03 -14.88 7.06
N ALA A 22 17.09 -14.21 7.50
CA ALA A 22 16.96 -13.19 8.52
C ALA A 22 16.35 -11.95 7.84
N LEU A 23 15.34 -11.36 8.48
CA LEU A 23 14.56 -10.26 7.91
C LEU A 23 14.88 -8.96 8.66
N ASP A 24 15.32 -7.94 7.94
CA ASP A 24 15.57 -6.61 8.52
C ASP A 24 14.24 -5.86 8.77
N PRO A 25 13.82 -5.64 10.03
CA PRO A 25 12.57 -4.96 10.34
C PRO A 25 12.58 -3.46 9.96
N ASN A 26 13.74 -2.87 9.65
CA ASN A 26 13.85 -1.50 9.17
C ASN A 26 13.55 -1.36 7.68
N ARG A 27 13.74 -2.43 6.90
CA ARG A 27 13.56 -2.45 5.43
C ARG A 27 12.34 -3.24 4.98
N ALA A 28 11.94 -4.24 5.74
CA ALA A 28 10.89 -5.18 5.35
C ALA A 28 9.53 -4.53 5.06
N SER A 29 8.80 -5.07 4.10
CA SER A 29 7.42 -4.71 3.77
C SER A 29 6.42 -5.25 4.80
N VAL A 30 5.16 -4.79 4.75
CA VAL A 30 4.11 -5.30 5.65
C VAL A 30 3.85 -6.78 5.39
N GLU A 31 3.92 -7.19 4.14
CA GLU A 31 3.72 -8.56 3.68
C GLU A 31 4.85 -9.48 4.15
N GLU A 32 6.11 -9.03 4.05
CA GLU A 32 7.28 -9.75 4.56
C GLU A 32 7.25 -9.88 6.08
N LEU A 33 6.94 -8.80 6.80
CA LEU A 33 6.80 -8.83 8.25
C LEU A 33 5.66 -9.75 8.69
N ALA A 34 4.56 -9.81 7.92
CA ALA A 34 3.43 -10.67 8.20
C ALA A 34 3.69 -12.17 7.92
N ALA A 35 4.81 -12.50 7.28
CA ALA A 35 5.27 -13.88 7.12
C ALA A 35 6.06 -14.38 8.35
N LEU A 36 6.44 -13.49 9.28
CA LEU A 36 7.09 -13.88 10.53
C LEU A 36 6.13 -14.62 11.47
N PRO A 37 6.62 -15.64 12.21
CA PRO A 37 5.78 -16.44 13.09
C PRO A 37 5.16 -15.57 14.19
N GLY A 38 3.83 -15.51 14.22
CA GLY A 38 3.09 -14.74 15.23
C GLY A 38 2.99 -13.24 14.95
N ILE A 39 3.41 -12.78 13.76
CA ILE A 39 3.12 -11.44 13.23
C ILE A 39 2.02 -11.54 12.18
N GLY A 40 0.81 -11.08 12.51
CA GLY A 40 -0.24 -10.88 11.52
C GLY A 40 -0.11 -9.52 10.81
N ARG A 41 -0.80 -9.34 9.67
CA ARG A 41 -0.84 -8.07 8.91
C ARG A 41 -1.10 -6.83 9.76
N GLY A 42 -1.95 -6.94 10.78
CA GLY A 42 -2.25 -5.82 11.69
C GLY A 42 -1.06 -5.40 12.56
N LEU A 43 -0.24 -6.36 13.00
CA LEU A 43 0.95 -6.11 13.80
C LEU A 43 2.13 -5.68 12.91
N ALA A 44 2.29 -6.28 11.74
CA ALA A 44 3.25 -5.84 10.72
C ALA A 44 3.09 -4.36 10.36
N ARG A 45 1.84 -3.90 10.16
CA ARG A 45 1.56 -2.47 9.93
C ARG A 45 2.00 -1.58 11.08
N ARG A 46 1.86 -2.03 12.33
CA ARG A 46 2.30 -1.24 13.49
C ARG A 46 3.82 -1.15 13.58
N ILE A 47 4.55 -2.19 13.20
CA ILE A 47 6.02 -2.17 13.13
C ILE A 47 6.47 -1.13 12.10
N VAL A 48 5.87 -1.13 10.91
CA VAL A 48 6.17 -0.15 9.85
C VAL A 48 5.80 1.27 10.27
N GLU A 49 4.65 1.45 10.90
CA GLU A 49 4.23 2.77 11.40
C GLU A 49 5.16 3.28 12.51
N TYR A 50 5.56 2.40 13.43
CA TYR A 50 6.47 2.75 14.52
C TYR A 50 7.81 3.26 13.98
N ARG A 51 8.44 2.53 13.04
CA ARG A 51 9.73 2.97 12.46
C ARG A 51 9.63 4.27 11.67
N ARG A 52 8.46 4.57 11.08
CA ARG A 52 8.21 5.85 10.38
C ARG A 52 8.12 7.02 11.35
N GLN A 53 7.53 6.81 12.52
CA GLN A 53 7.32 7.87 13.51
C GLN A 53 8.50 8.07 14.46
N HIS A 54 9.23 7.00 14.79
CA HIS A 54 10.26 7.01 15.85
C HIS A 54 11.68 6.73 15.33
N GLY A 55 11.83 6.51 14.02
CA GLY A 55 13.11 6.14 13.40
C GLY A 55 13.38 4.63 13.43
N PRO A 56 14.53 4.19 12.90
CA PRO A 56 14.87 2.78 12.78
C PRO A 56 15.08 2.09 14.14
N PHE A 57 14.73 0.81 14.20
CA PHE A 57 15.05 -0.08 15.31
C PHE A 57 16.56 -0.37 15.31
N ARG A 58 17.21 -0.15 16.46
CA ARG A 58 18.66 -0.37 16.63
C ARG A 58 18.96 -1.75 17.19
N SER A 59 17.98 -2.33 17.87
CA SER A 59 18.08 -3.63 18.54
C SER A 59 16.77 -4.40 18.43
N PRO A 60 16.78 -5.74 18.55
CA PRO A 60 15.57 -6.54 18.67
C PRO A 60 14.65 -6.05 19.80
N GLU A 61 15.22 -5.57 20.90
CA GLU A 61 14.50 -5.08 22.09
C GLU A 61 13.64 -3.85 21.77
N ASP A 62 14.02 -3.03 20.79
CA ASP A 62 13.24 -1.86 20.38
C ASP A 62 11.86 -2.26 19.82
N LEU A 63 11.69 -3.50 19.34
CA LEU A 63 10.38 -4.00 18.89
C LEU A 63 9.38 -4.12 20.04
N LEU A 64 9.80 -4.21 21.31
CA LEU A 64 8.90 -4.20 22.47
C LEU A 64 8.14 -2.87 22.61
N LYS A 65 8.67 -1.78 22.02
CA LYS A 65 8.00 -0.48 22.00
C LYS A 65 6.79 -0.47 21.05
N VAL A 66 6.66 -1.48 20.18
CA VAL A 66 5.49 -1.65 19.30
C VAL A 66 4.35 -2.30 20.06
N LYS A 67 3.22 -1.59 20.18
CA LYS A 67 2.01 -2.09 20.86
C LYS A 67 1.54 -3.42 20.27
N GLY A 68 1.66 -4.48 21.07
CA GLY A 68 1.31 -5.85 20.68
C GLY A 68 2.52 -6.74 20.39
N ILE A 69 3.75 -6.29 20.62
CA ILE A 69 4.93 -7.16 20.71
C ILE A 69 5.34 -7.24 22.19
N GLY A 70 5.20 -8.43 22.78
CA GLY A 70 5.65 -8.70 24.15
C GLY A 70 6.90 -9.57 24.17
N PRO A 71 7.54 -9.75 25.33
CA PRO A 71 8.80 -10.49 25.46
C PRO A 71 8.74 -11.90 24.88
N ARG A 72 7.69 -12.67 25.20
CA ARG A 72 7.45 -14.01 24.64
C ARG A 72 7.34 -14.03 23.11
N ARG A 73 6.83 -12.97 22.51
CA ARG A 73 6.72 -12.86 21.05
C ARG A 73 8.06 -12.46 20.45
N LEU A 74 8.78 -11.53 21.09
CA LEU A 74 10.12 -11.15 20.66
C LEU A 74 11.09 -12.35 20.67
N GLU A 75 11.07 -13.17 21.71
CA GLU A 75 11.89 -14.40 21.79
C GLU A 75 11.68 -15.33 20.60
N ARG A 76 10.43 -15.46 20.13
CA ARG A 76 10.09 -16.28 18.95
C ARG A 76 10.50 -15.63 17.63
N LEU A 77 10.66 -14.31 17.60
CA LEU A 77 11.04 -13.56 16.40
C LEU A 77 12.55 -13.39 16.27
N ARG A 78 13.29 -13.38 17.39
CA ARG A 78 14.75 -13.20 17.42
C ARG A 78 15.49 -14.04 16.36
N PRO A 79 15.18 -15.34 16.14
CA PRO A 79 15.88 -16.14 15.12
C PRO A 79 15.64 -15.70 13.67
N TYR A 80 14.65 -14.84 13.43
CA TYR A 80 14.20 -14.41 12.10
C TYR A 80 14.50 -12.93 11.82
N LEU A 81 15.14 -12.22 12.75
CA LEU A 81 15.40 -10.79 12.65
C LEU A 81 16.88 -10.55 12.41
N GLU A 82 17.18 -9.78 11.37
CA GLU A 82 18.53 -9.26 11.11
C GLU A 82 18.58 -7.78 11.46
N PHE A 83 19.67 -7.34 12.07
CA PHE A 83 19.98 -5.93 12.21
C PHE A 83 21.35 -5.74 11.56
N PRO A 84 21.49 -4.83 10.57
CA PRO A 84 22.82 -4.54 10.03
C PRO A 84 23.71 -4.10 11.20
N GLU A 85 24.87 -4.75 11.35
CA GLU A 85 25.80 -4.44 12.44
C GLU A 85 25.97 -2.93 12.54
N SER A 86 25.47 -2.36 13.64
CA SER A 86 25.90 -1.02 14.02
C SER A 86 27.41 -1.10 14.27
N PRO A 87 28.20 -0.10 13.83
CA PRO A 87 29.63 -0.10 14.08
C PRO A 87 29.90 -0.37 15.56
N PRO A 88 30.97 -1.13 15.89
CA PRO A 88 31.17 -1.72 17.20
C PRO A 88 30.93 -0.71 18.32
N SER A 89 30.05 -1.13 19.24
CA SER A 89 29.81 -0.48 20.52
C SER A 89 31.15 -0.34 21.23
N GLY A 90 31.71 0.86 21.15
CA GLY A 90 33.11 1.16 21.47
C GLY A 90 33.52 2.56 21.02
N MET A 91 32.95 3.09 19.93
CA MET A 91 33.04 4.52 19.66
C MET A 91 32.01 5.24 20.53
N LYS A 92 32.45 5.81 21.66
CA LYS A 92 31.70 6.87 22.35
C LYS A 92 31.34 7.92 21.28
N VAL A 93 30.07 7.95 20.87
CA VAL A 93 29.55 9.15 20.22
C VAL A 93 29.48 10.16 21.35
N SER A 94 30.51 10.98 21.47
CA SER A 94 30.49 12.14 22.33
C SER A 94 29.36 13.05 21.83
N ALA A 95 28.22 12.96 22.50
CA ALA A 95 27.45 14.15 22.78
C ALA A 95 28.41 15.11 23.52
N GLY A 96 28.97 16.06 22.77
CA GLY A 96 29.97 16.99 23.27
C GLY A 96 30.78 17.61 22.14
N GLU A 97 30.32 18.78 21.69
CA GLU A 97 31.17 19.92 21.29
C GLU A 97 32.02 19.81 20.02
N ALA A 98 31.55 20.45 18.94
CA ALA A 98 32.32 21.50 18.26
C ALA A 98 31.44 22.31 17.29
N SER A 99 30.56 23.14 17.84
CA SER A 99 30.58 24.54 17.45
C SER A 99 30.94 25.29 18.73
N PRO A 100 31.91 26.23 18.76
CA PRO A 100 32.26 27.15 17.68
C PRO A 100 33.78 27.27 17.40
N ALA A 101 34.16 27.34 16.13
CA ALA A 101 35.40 28.02 15.75
C ALA A 101 35.01 29.29 14.96
N PRO A 102 35.36 30.49 15.43
CA PRO A 102 35.16 31.72 14.67
C PRO A 102 36.12 31.70 13.47
N GLY A 103 35.62 32.01 12.27
CA GLY A 103 36.47 32.32 11.12
C GLY A 103 36.69 31.24 10.07
N ARG A 104 35.76 30.29 9.86
CA ARG A 104 35.78 29.47 8.62
C ARG A 104 35.16 30.23 7.46
N SER A 105 35.91 31.20 6.95
CA SER A 105 35.43 32.16 5.96
C SER A 105 35.67 31.71 4.51
N TYR A 106 35.91 30.43 4.20
CA TYR A 106 36.18 30.01 2.83
C TYR A 106 35.63 28.61 2.48
N ILE A 107 35.25 28.41 1.22
CA ILE A 107 34.96 27.13 0.55
C ILE A 107 35.89 26.98 -0.66
N TYR A 108 36.41 25.80 -0.92
CA TYR A 108 37.27 25.54 -2.09
C TYR A 108 36.44 25.05 -3.27
N ARG A 109 36.68 25.61 -4.45
CA ARG A 109 36.11 25.21 -5.74
C ARG A 109 37.20 24.68 -6.66
N TRP A 110 37.00 23.53 -7.29
CA TRP A 110 37.92 23.03 -8.32
C TRP A 110 37.17 22.31 -9.45
N VAL A 111 37.82 22.17 -10.61
CA VAL A 111 37.24 21.52 -11.79
C VAL A 111 38.06 20.29 -12.14
N ASP A 112 37.39 19.17 -12.36
CA ASP A 112 38.05 17.92 -12.76
C ASP A 112 38.36 17.88 -14.27
N GLU A 113 39.03 16.82 -14.71
CA GLU A 113 39.41 16.60 -16.13
C GLU A 113 38.19 16.52 -17.06
N LYS A 114 36.99 16.27 -16.53
CA LYS A 114 35.73 16.17 -17.28
C LYS A 114 34.94 17.48 -17.27
N GLY A 115 35.46 18.54 -16.64
CA GLY A 115 34.79 19.83 -16.55
C GLY A 115 33.75 19.93 -15.42
N VAL A 116 33.68 18.97 -14.48
CA VAL A 116 32.73 19.00 -13.37
C VAL A 116 33.30 19.88 -12.24
N VAL A 117 32.48 20.80 -11.73
CA VAL A 117 32.82 21.71 -10.63
C VAL A 117 32.53 21.03 -9.29
N HIS A 118 33.54 20.93 -8.45
CA HIS A 118 33.49 20.35 -7.11
C HIS A 118 33.70 21.42 -6.05
N PHE A 119 33.01 21.28 -4.92
CA PHE A 119 33.14 22.16 -3.76
C PHE A 119 33.48 21.35 -2.51
N THR A 120 34.41 21.85 -1.69
CA THR A 120 34.71 21.25 -0.39
C THR A 120 35.14 22.32 0.62
N GLU A 121 34.81 22.07 1.88
CA GLU A 121 35.26 22.88 3.01
C GLU A 121 36.66 22.45 3.47
N PHE A 122 37.14 21.29 3.01
CA PHE A 122 38.38 20.65 3.44
C PHE A 122 39.36 20.55 2.27
N PRO A 123 40.44 21.35 2.24
CA PRO A 123 41.44 21.27 1.16
C PRO A 123 42.11 19.89 1.08
N GLU A 124 42.05 19.09 2.15
CA GLU A 124 42.52 17.70 2.21
C GLU A 124 41.73 16.77 1.28
N GLU A 125 40.45 17.05 1.02
CA GLU A 125 39.57 16.27 0.15
C GLU A 125 39.85 16.50 -1.35
N ILE A 126 40.55 17.58 -1.69
CA ILE A 126 40.91 17.89 -3.08
C ILE A 126 42.06 16.97 -3.51
N PRO A 127 41.90 16.18 -4.60
CA PRO A 127 42.97 15.32 -5.06
C PRO A 127 44.24 16.13 -5.38
N PRO A 128 45.45 15.62 -5.06
CA PRO A 128 46.69 16.41 -5.12
C PRO A 128 46.94 17.15 -6.44
N ARG A 129 46.59 16.51 -7.57
CA ARG A 129 46.72 17.06 -8.93
C ARG A 129 45.84 18.29 -9.21
N PHE A 130 44.80 18.55 -8.40
CA PHE A 130 43.89 19.68 -8.56
C PHE A 130 44.03 20.73 -7.46
N ARG A 131 44.79 20.44 -6.39
CA ARG A 131 44.93 21.34 -5.24
C ARG A 131 45.57 22.69 -5.60
N SER A 132 46.50 22.71 -6.56
CA SER A 132 47.11 23.94 -7.07
C SER A 132 46.19 24.78 -7.96
N ARG A 133 45.12 24.19 -8.49
CA ARG A 133 44.10 24.85 -9.33
C ARG A 133 42.80 25.13 -8.56
N ALA A 134 42.72 24.71 -7.30
CA ALA A 134 41.56 24.94 -6.48
C ALA A 134 41.49 26.41 -6.05
N GLU A 135 40.34 27.02 -6.26
CA GLU A 135 40.07 28.40 -5.91
C GLU A 135 39.45 28.49 -4.51
N ARG A 136 40.02 29.33 -3.65
CA ARG A 136 39.52 29.57 -2.30
C ARG A 136 38.49 30.71 -2.32
N ILE A 137 37.21 30.38 -2.23
CA ILE A 137 36.11 31.33 -2.29
C ILE A 137 35.73 31.76 -0.87
N PRO A 138 35.79 33.05 -0.51
CA PRO A 138 35.34 33.49 0.80
C PRO A 138 33.83 33.33 0.99
N PHE A 139 33.40 32.83 2.15
CA PHE A 139 32.05 33.08 2.63
C PHE A 139 31.92 34.59 2.85
N PRO A 140 30.88 35.26 2.31
CA PRO A 140 30.72 36.70 2.44
C PRO A 140 30.64 37.06 3.93
N ALA A 141 31.66 37.77 4.42
CA ALA A 141 31.73 38.28 5.78
C ALA A 141 30.73 39.44 5.89
N GLY A 142 29.50 39.10 6.26
CA GLY A 142 28.36 39.99 6.09
C GLY A 142 28.02 40.10 4.61
N SER A 143 26.73 39.96 4.28
CA SER A 143 26.24 40.63 3.08
C SER A 143 26.76 42.07 3.14
N PRO A 144 27.34 42.65 2.08
CA PRO A 144 27.33 44.10 2.02
C PRO A 144 25.87 44.47 2.30
N ARG A 145 25.66 45.39 3.25
CA ARG A 145 24.42 46.16 3.24
C ARG A 145 24.48 46.87 1.88
N ALA A 146 24.00 46.17 0.85
CA ALA A 146 23.73 46.76 -0.43
C ALA A 146 22.94 48.00 -0.06
N GLU A 147 23.43 49.17 -0.46
CA GLU A 147 22.55 50.32 -0.59
C GLU A 147 21.28 49.77 -1.21
N ALA A 148 20.19 49.88 -0.45
CA ALA A 148 18.92 49.32 -0.89
C ALA A 148 18.71 49.87 -2.31
N PRO A 149 18.55 49.01 -3.34
CA PRO A 149 18.10 49.51 -4.63
C PRO A 149 16.87 50.37 -4.34
N PRO A 150 16.70 51.55 -4.99
CA PRO A 150 15.54 52.40 -4.75
C PRO A 150 14.33 51.49 -4.77
N ALA A 151 13.60 51.49 -3.65
CA ALA A 151 12.62 50.46 -3.34
C ALA A 151 11.83 50.16 -4.62
N PRO A 152 11.83 48.91 -5.13
CA PRO A 152 10.88 48.58 -6.17
C PRO A 152 9.53 48.98 -5.59
N SER A 153 8.77 49.80 -6.34
CA SER A 153 7.38 50.12 -6.00
C SER A 153 6.72 48.82 -5.51
N PRO A 154 5.87 48.84 -4.47
CA PRO A 154 5.42 47.62 -3.81
C PRO A 154 4.73 46.69 -4.80
N GLU A 155 5.52 45.84 -5.45
CA GLU A 155 5.06 44.65 -6.11
C GLU A 155 4.65 43.77 -4.95
N THR A 156 3.37 43.87 -4.62
CA THR A 156 2.64 42.94 -3.77
C THR A 156 3.27 41.56 -4.01
N PRO A 157 3.87 40.91 -3.00
CA PRO A 157 4.38 39.56 -3.18
C PRO A 157 3.25 38.74 -3.75
N GLY A 158 3.35 38.40 -5.05
CA GLY A 158 2.39 37.52 -5.68
C GLY A 158 2.32 36.28 -4.80
N PRO A 159 1.12 35.76 -4.51
CA PRO A 159 0.97 34.69 -3.53
C PRO A 159 1.99 33.61 -3.84
N ALA A 160 2.78 33.22 -2.82
CA ALA A 160 3.75 32.15 -2.91
C ALA A 160 3.11 31.03 -3.74
N ARG A 161 3.72 30.68 -4.89
CA ARG A 161 3.18 29.63 -5.77
C ARG A 161 3.01 28.39 -4.91
N GLU A 162 1.78 28.12 -4.48
CA GLU A 162 1.45 26.91 -3.73
C GLU A 162 1.99 25.74 -4.55
N PRO A 163 2.71 24.78 -3.94
CA PRO A 163 3.11 23.59 -4.64
C PRO A 163 1.86 22.99 -5.28
N SER A 164 1.87 22.90 -6.62
CA SER A 164 0.70 22.47 -7.39
C SER A 164 0.23 21.14 -6.84
N ARG A 165 -0.98 21.10 -6.28
CA ARG A 165 -1.54 19.90 -5.65
C ARG A 165 -1.47 18.72 -6.64
N PRO A 166 -1.07 17.52 -6.19
CA PRO A 166 -1.00 16.36 -7.06
C PRO A 166 -2.38 16.09 -7.67
N LYS A 167 -2.42 15.92 -9.00
CA LYS A 167 -3.65 15.63 -9.77
C LYS A 167 -4.02 14.15 -9.80
N THR A 168 -3.14 13.29 -9.28
CA THR A 168 -3.27 11.83 -9.28
C THR A 168 -2.97 11.27 -7.90
N ASP A 169 -3.51 10.08 -7.61
CA ASP A 169 -3.15 9.32 -6.43
C ASP A 169 -1.78 8.61 -6.60
N ILE A 170 -1.30 7.93 -5.55
CA ILE A 170 0.00 7.22 -5.60
C ILE A 170 0.06 6.09 -6.64
N LEU A 171 -1.09 5.68 -7.19
CA LEU A 171 -1.19 4.68 -8.26
C LEU A 171 -1.35 5.34 -9.65
N GLY A 172 -1.20 6.66 -9.75
CA GLY A 172 -1.33 7.41 -11.00
C GLY A 172 -2.78 7.61 -11.45
N ARG A 173 -3.78 7.41 -10.58
CA ARG A 173 -5.20 7.52 -10.94
C ARG A 173 -5.72 8.93 -10.69
N ASP A 174 -6.30 9.52 -11.72
CA ASP A 174 -6.91 10.84 -11.70
C ASP A 174 -8.43 10.77 -11.48
N LEU A 175 -9.10 11.93 -11.41
CA LEU A 175 -10.55 12.00 -11.27
C LEU A 175 -11.30 11.29 -12.41
N LYS A 176 -10.77 11.30 -13.63
CA LYS A 176 -11.38 10.63 -14.78
C LYS A 176 -11.43 9.13 -14.56
N TRP A 177 -10.33 8.53 -14.12
CA TRP A 177 -10.26 7.11 -13.80
C TRP A 177 -11.32 6.70 -12.77
N TYR A 178 -11.45 7.47 -11.68
CA TYR A 178 -12.45 7.16 -10.63
C TYR A 178 -13.90 7.29 -11.15
N ARG A 179 -14.17 8.25 -12.05
CA ARG A 179 -15.49 8.38 -12.69
C ARG A 179 -15.81 7.17 -13.56
N GLU A 180 -14.85 6.72 -14.37
CA GLU A 180 -15.00 5.55 -15.22
C GLU A 180 -15.22 4.27 -14.40
N GLU A 181 -14.46 4.10 -13.31
CA GLU A 181 -14.62 2.94 -12.43
C GLU A 181 -15.99 2.94 -11.71
N VAL A 182 -16.47 4.10 -11.26
CA VAL A 182 -17.83 4.21 -10.70
C VAL A 182 -18.89 3.85 -11.75
N LEU A 183 -18.78 4.36 -12.98
CA LEU A 183 -19.71 4.04 -14.06
C LEU A 183 -19.70 2.53 -14.39
N ARG A 184 -18.52 1.91 -14.44
CA ARG A 184 -18.36 0.47 -14.66
C ARG A 184 -19.08 -0.34 -13.58
N LEU A 185 -18.86 -0.01 -12.31
CA LEU A 185 -19.47 -0.69 -11.17
C LEU A 185 -20.99 -0.49 -11.10
N VAL A 186 -21.50 0.70 -11.46
CA VAL A 186 -22.94 0.96 -11.55
C VAL A 186 -23.59 0.08 -12.63
N LYS A 187 -22.98 -0.01 -13.82
CA LYS A 187 -23.45 -0.90 -14.89
C LYS A 187 -23.43 -2.37 -14.46
N GLU A 188 -22.36 -2.82 -13.79
CA GLU A 188 -22.25 -4.18 -13.26
C GLU A 188 -23.34 -4.47 -12.23
N ARG A 189 -23.57 -3.56 -11.28
CA ARG A 189 -24.66 -3.67 -10.28
C ARG A 189 -26.02 -3.84 -10.95
N ASP A 190 -26.35 -2.99 -11.92
CA ASP A 190 -27.66 -2.99 -12.55
C ASP A 190 -27.89 -4.25 -13.39
N ARG A 191 -26.85 -4.74 -14.08
CA ARG A 191 -26.87 -6.03 -14.77
C ARG A 191 -27.10 -7.19 -13.79
N LEU A 192 -26.38 -7.23 -12.67
CA LEU A 192 -26.52 -8.28 -11.66
C LEU A 192 -27.93 -8.30 -11.06
N ARG A 193 -28.46 -7.12 -10.70
CA ARG A 193 -29.84 -6.99 -10.18
C ARG A 193 -30.87 -7.53 -11.16
N ARG A 194 -30.75 -7.19 -12.44
CA ARG A 194 -31.65 -7.67 -13.50
C ARG A 194 -31.61 -9.19 -13.60
N GLN A 195 -30.41 -9.77 -13.69
CA GLN A 195 -30.24 -11.23 -13.81
C GLN A 195 -30.79 -11.98 -12.58
N ILE A 196 -30.56 -11.45 -11.38
CA ILE A 196 -31.09 -12.05 -10.14
C ILE A 196 -32.61 -12.06 -10.18
N GLU A 197 -33.24 -10.96 -10.62
CA GLU A 197 -34.70 -10.85 -10.69
C GLU A 197 -35.29 -11.76 -11.79
N GLU A 198 -34.68 -11.84 -12.96
CA GLU A 198 -35.04 -12.78 -14.03
C GLU A 198 -34.99 -14.23 -13.51
N ASN A 199 -33.90 -14.60 -12.83
CA ASN A 199 -33.75 -15.92 -12.21
C ASN A 199 -34.80 -16.15 -11.11
N ARG A 200 -35.16 -15.13 -10.32
CA ARG A 200 -36.22 -15.22 -9.29
C ARG A 200 -37.59 -15.42 -9.94
N GLN A 201 -37.88 -14.74 -11.05
CA GLN A 201 -39.12 -14.95 -11.82
C GLN A 201 -39.18 -16.37 -12.37
N ALA A 202 -38.10 -16.86 -12.99
CA ALA A 202 -38.00 -18.24 -13.46
C ALA A 202 -38.20 -19.26 -12.32
N MET A 203 -37.57 -19.04 -11.15
CA MET A 203 -37.78 -19.88 -9.97
C MET A 203 -39.22 -19.84 -9.45
N ARG A 204 -39.90 -18.68 -9.46
CA ARG A 204 -41.33 -18.57 -9.11
C ARG A 204 -42.21 -19.40 -10.04
N LEU A 205 -41.94 -19.38 -11.35
CA LEU A 205 -42.66 -20.21 -12.35
C LEU A 205 -42.38 -21.71 -12.18
N LEU A 206 -41.19 -22.08 -11.72
CA LEU A 206 -40.81 -23.47 -11.45
C LEU A 206 -41.41 -24.00 -10.13
N HIS A 207 -41.45 -23.18 -9.08
CA HIS A 207 -41.93 -23.56 -7.74
C HIS A 207 -43.45 -23.48 -7.61
N GLY A 208 -44.09 -22.50 -8.26
CA GLY A 208 -45.49 -22.14 -8.03
C GLY A 208 -46.55 -23.04 -8.68
N GLY A 209 -46.20 -24.21 -9.21
CA GLY A 209 -47.17 -25.18 -9.71
C GLY A 209 -48.36 -24.56 -10.48
N SER A 210 -48.12 -23.64 -11.41
CA SER A 210 -49.23 -22.91 -12.02
C SER A 210 -50.07 -23.85 -12.92
N PRO A 211 -51.40 -23.96 -12.72
CA PRO A 211 -52.31 -24.63 -13.64
C PRO A 211 -52.33 -24.01 -15.05
N ILE A 212 -51.67 -22.85 -15.21
CA ILE A 212 -51.68 -22.00 -16.40
C ILE A 212 -50.40 -22.20 -17.25
N ALA A 213 -49.49 -23.09 -16.87
CA ALA A 213 -48.52 -23.60 -17.83
C ALA A 213 -49.31 -24.46 -18.83
N ARG A 214 -49.94 -23.81 -19.82
CA ARG A 214 -50.48 -24.48 -21.01
C ARG A 214 -49.39 -25.43 -21.48
N ARG A 215 -49.73 -26.73 -21.46
CA ARG A 215 -48.86 -27.83 -21.85
C ARG A 215 -48.04 -27.39 -23.08
N GLY A 216 -46.72 -27.19 -22.95
CA GLY A 216 -45.85 -26.77 -24.05
C GLY A 216 -45.24 -25.36 -24.02
N THR A 217 -45.47 -24.53 -23.00
CA THR A 217 -44.80 -23.21 -22.90
C THR A 217 -43.28 -23.36 -22.81
N ARG A 218 -42.55 -22.83 -23.80
CA ARG A 218 -41.08 -22.85 -23.83
C ARG A 218 -40.54 -21.61 -23.11
N THR A 219 -39.70 -21.79 -22.10
CA THR A 219 -38.98 -20.66 -21.48
C THR A 219 -37.91 -20.12 -22.44
N GLU A 220 -37.44 -18.89 -22.21
CA GLU A 220 -36.28 -18.30 -22.93
C GLU A 220 -35.00 -19.17 -22.82
N TYR A 221 -34.94 -20.05 -21.82
CA TYR A 221 -33.88 -21.04 -21.62
C TYR A 221 -34.13 -22.38 -22.33
N GLY A 222 -35.12 -22.45 -23.22
CA GLY A 222 -35.42 -23.63 -24.03
C GLY A 222 -36.17 -24.74 -23.30
N ILE A 223 -36.64 -24.52 -22.07
CA ILE A 223 -37.30 -25.54 -21.24
C ILE A 223 -38.80 -25.57 -21.57
N LYS A 224 -39.32 -26.73 -22.01
CA LYS A 224 -40.77 -26.94 -22.19
C LYS A 224 -41.44 -27.18 -20.83
N LEU A 225 -42.28 -26.26 -20.39
CA LEU A 225 -43.11 -26.40 -19.19
C LEU A 225 -44.26 -27.39 -19.48
N GLY A 226 -44.43 -28.39 -18.61
CA GLY A 226 -45.53 -29.36 -18.68
C GLY A 226 -45.25 -30.67 -19.45
N GLN A 227 -44.04 -30.89 -19.97
CA GLN A 227 -43.61 -32.20 -20.51
C GLN A 227 -42.23 -32.58 -19.95
N GLY A 228 -42.20 -33.54 -19.02
CA GLY A 228 -40.98 -34.11 -18.44
C GLY A 228 -41.09 -34.42 -16.93
N PRO A 229 -40.24 -35.32 -16.38
CA PRO A 229 -40.32 -35.72 -14.98
C PRO A 229 -40.05 -34.54 -14.03
N ILE A 230 -40.84 -34.45 -12.95
CA ILE A 230 -40.78 -33.44 -11.87
C ILE A 230 -39.34 -33.17 -11.39
N LEU A 231 -38.48 -34.19 -11.40
CA LEU A 231 -37.06 -34.12 -11.05
C LEU A 231 -36.27 -33.10 -11.89
N ARG A 232 -36.60 -32.89 -13.18
CA ARG A 232 -35.91 -31.90 -14.02
C ARG A 232 -36.24 -30.46 -13.61
N ARG A 233 -37.48 -30.19 -13.18
CA ARG A 233 -37.88 -28.85 -12.66
C ARG A 233 -37.16 -28.52 -11.35
N TRP A 234 -37.04 -29.50 -10.46
CA TRP A 234 -36.30 -29.36 -9.20
C TRP A 234 -34.79 -29.22 -9.41
N ALA A 235 -34.22 -29.89 -10.41
CA ALA A 235 -32.81 -29.72 -10.78
C ALA A 235 -32.54 -28.29 -11.26
N GLU A 236 -33.38 -27.75 -12.15
CA GLU A 236 -33.23 -26.39 -12.66
C GLU A 236 -33.45 -25.33 -11.56
N TYR A 237 -34.46 -25.51 -10.70
CA TYR A 237 -34.68 -24.65 -9.55
C TYR A 237 -33.43 -24.60 -8.65
N LYS A 238 -32.86 -25.77 -8.30
CA LYS A 238 -31.64 -25.85 -7.49
C LYS A 238 -30.44 -25.19 -8.19
N ARG A 239 -30.32 -25.34 -9.51
CA ARG A 239 -29.28 -24.68 -10.32
C ARG A 239 -29.42 -23.16 -10.26
N LEU A 240 -30.59 -22.61 -10.56
CA LEU A 240 -30.87 -21.18 -10.51
C LEU A 240 -30.68 -20.60 -9.11
N ARG A 241 -31.07 -21.33 -8.06
CA ARG A 241 -30.83 -20.92 -6.67
C ARG A 241 -29.33 -20.78 -6.37
N ARG A 242 -28.49 -21.74 -6.79
CA ARG A 242 -27.04 -21.65 -6.61
C ARG A 242 -26.43 -20.49 -7.40
N ILE A 243 -26.86 -20.29 -8.64
CA ILE A 243 -26.43 -19.16 -9.47
C ILE A 243 -26.80 -17.84 -8.78
N ASN A 244 -28.03 -17.69 -8.31
CA ASN A 244 -28.45 -16.47 -7.61
C ASN A 244 -27.70 -16.23 -6.32
N GLN A 245 -27.36 -17.26 -5.54
CA GLN A 245 -26.49 -17.09 -4.37
C GLN A 245 -25.14 -16.47 -4.75
N GLU A 246 -24.55 -16.89 -5.87
CA GLU A 246 -23.27 -16.35 -6.33
C GLU A 246 -23.42 -14.92 -6.90
N LEU A 247 -24.47 -14.66 -7.67
CA LEU A 247 -24.79 -13.32 -8.16
C LEU A 247 -25.06 -12.34 -7.02
N GLU A 248 -25.75 -12.76 -5.95
CA GLU A 248 -26.03 -11.95 -4.76
C GLU A 248 -24.75 -11.61 -3.98
N LYS A 249 -23.81 -12.56 -3.86
CA LYS A 249 -22.49 -12.27 -3.29
C LYS A 249 -21.77 -11.23 -4.14
N ARG A 250 -21.73 -11.42 -5.46
CA ARG A 250 -21.08 -10.49 -6.37
C ARG A 250 -21.71 -9.10 -6.33
N LEU A 251 -23.04 -9.02 -6.31
CA LEU A 251 -23.77 -7.78 -6.14
C LEU A 251 -23.39 -7.08 -4.84
N SER A 252 -23.28 -7.84 -3.74
CA SER A 252 -22.87 -7.30 -2.43
C SER A 252 -21.44 -6.74 -2.46
N GLU A 253 -20.51 -7.39 -3.16
CA GLU A 253 -19.14 -6.89 -3.36
C GLU A 253 -19.13 -5.57 -4.14
N VAL A 254 -19.88 -5.50 -5.25
CA VAL A 254 -19.99 -4.30 -6.09
C VAL A 254 -20.62 -3.15 -5.31
N GLU A 255 -21.72 -3.41 -4.59
CA GLU A 255 -22.37 -2.41 -3.73
C GLU A 255 -21.45 -1.94 -2.61
N TYR A 256 -20.69 -2.83 -1.99
CA TYR A 256 -19.67 -2.45 -1.01
C TYR A 256 -18.59 -1.56 -1.64
N ARG A 257 -18.08 -1.94 -2.82
CA ARG A 257 -17.04 -1.20 -3.53
C ARG A 257 -17.51 0.22 -3.85
N LEU A 258 -18.75 0.37 -4.33
CA LEU A 258 -19.38 1.67 -4.59
C LEU A 258 -19.64 2.50 -3.31
N ARG A 259 -20.20 1.89 -2.26
CA ARG A 259 -20.59 2.63 -1.04
C ARG A 259 -19.41 2.99 -0.14
N LYS A 260 -18.39 2.13 -0.05
CA LYS A 260 -17.31 2.26 0.93
C LYS A 260 -15.92 1.97 0.35
N GLY A 261 -15.80 1.00 -0.56
CA GLY A 261 -14.52 0.49 -1.05
C GLY A 261 -13.68 1.56 -1.74
N LEU A 262 -14.20 2.18 -2.79
CA LEU A 262 -13.47 3.18 -3.58
C LEU A 262 -13.04 4.38 -2.73
N TYR A 263 -13.91 4.86 -1.84
CA TYR A 263 -13.57 5.99 -0.95
C TYR A 263 -12.45 5.61 0.03
N ARG A 264 -12.50 4.42 0.64
CA ARG A 264 -11.44 3.93 1.53
C ARG A 264 -10.13 3.68 0.80
N GLU A 265 -10.21 3.21 -0.44
CA GLU A 265 -9.05 2.98 -1.30
C GLU A 265 -8.40 4.31 -1.66
N ALA A 266 -9.18 5.30 -2.11
CA ALA A 266 -8.74 6.65 -2.43
C ALA A 266 -8.07 7.35 -1.23
N LEU A 267 -8.59 7.18 -0.01
CA LEU A 267 -7.94 7.70 1.19
C LEU A 267 -6.58 7.05 1.46
N ARG A 268 -6.44 5.75 1.22
CA ARG A 268 -5.17 5.03 1.43
C ARG A 268 -4.14 5.37 0.36
N THR A 269 -4.59 5.69 -0.85
CA THR A 269 -3.72 6.05 -1.96
C THR A 269 -3.46 7.55 -2.07
N TYR A 270 -3.85 8.34 -1.06
CA TYR A 270 -3.69 9.79 -1.04
C TYR A 270 -4.27 10.47 -2.28
N ALA A 271 -5.46 10.04 -2.71
CA ALA A 271 -6.12 10.60 -3.87
C ALA A 271 -6.45 12.10 -3.68
N PRO A 272 -6.48 12.88 -4.77
CA PRO A 272 -6.78 14.31 -4.72
C PRO A 272 -8.12 14.63 -4.03
N GLU A 273 -8.23 15.80 -3.41
CA GLU A 273 -9.47 16.21 -2.71
C GLU A 273 -10.72 16.19 -3.59
N GLU A 274 -10.56 16.51 -4.88
CA GLU A 274 -11.63 16.44 -5.87
C GLU A 274 -12.19 15.02 -6.04
N VAL A 275 -11.32 13.99 -6.00
CA VAL A 275 -11.71 12.58 -6.04
C VAL A 275 -12.48 12.23 -4.78
N LEU A 276 -11.98 12.62 -3.61
CA LEU A 276 -12.63 12.34 -2.34
C LEU A 276 -14.01 13.01 -2.25
N ARG A 277 -14.14 14.25 -2.74
CA ARG A 277 -15.41 14.99 -2.82
C ARG A 277 -16.39 14.28 -3.77
N TYR A 278 -15.93 13.88 -4.95
CA TYR A 278 -16.74 13.13 -5.91
C TYR A 278 -17.24 11.80 -5.33
N LEU A 279 -16.36 10.98 -4.75
CA LEU A 279 -16.73 9.69 -4.17
C LEU A 279 -17.66 9.84 -2.96
N LYS A 280 -17.53 10.92 -2.18
CA LYS A 280 -18.45 11.24 -1.08
C LYS A 280 -19.86 11.54 -1.60
N GLU A 281 -19.97 12.24 -2.73
CA GLU A 281 -21.25 12.56 -3.37
C GLU A 281 -21.90 11.31 -3.98
N VAL A 282 -21.11 10.47 -4.67
CA VAL A 282 -21.56 9.15 -5.15
C VAL A 282 -22.12 8.32 -3.99
N ARG A 283 -21.44 8.28 -2.83
CA ARG A 283 -21.94 7.56 -1.65
C ARG A 283 -23.27 8.09 -1.14
N LYS A 284 -23.50 9.41 -1.19
CA LYS A 284 -24.77 10.01 -0.76
C LYS A 284 -25.91 9.61 -1.68
N ARG A 285 -25.71 9.63 -3.00
CA ARG A 285 -26.72 9.26 -4.00
C ARG A 285 -27.09 7.77 -3.99
N LEU A 286 -26.21 6.93 -3.45
CA LEU A 286 -26.40 5.48 -3.34
C LEU A 286 -26.97 5.01 -2.00
N LYS A 287 -27.21 5.94 -1.06
CA LYS A 287 -27.97 5.69 0.17
C LYS A 287 -29.45 5.91 -0.09
#